data_AF-A0ABD4W748-F1
#
_entry.id   AF-A0ABD4W748-F1
#
_cell.length_a   1.000
_cell.length_b   1.000
_cell.length_c   1.000
_cell.angle_alpha   90.00
_cell.angle_beta   90.00
_cell.angle_gamma   90.00
#
_symmetry.space_group_name_H-M   'P 1'
#
loop_
_entity.id
_entity.type
_entity.pdbx_description
1 polymer ?
#
loop_
_entity_poly.entity_id
_entity_poly.type
_entity_poly.pdbx_seq_one_letter_code
_entity_poly.pdbx_strand_id
1 'polypeptide(L)'
;MSKFSSWKKAGTAIVATLMTVGMLGACGSSSSSSGTKITIFNSKVEIESQMEDMAAKYSKEKGVDVEVYYSNDTVAAHLATKYASKDPYTISMVDAKDIYSLAEEHAVDLSDQDWVKDTDYAISINGKTYGFPVSIEARGLIYNADAIKQVTGKEFKPENYKTLDEFKDLIDELKAGGMESPTGVMKEDWSLAAHFLPEVYEEQEDPDAFCHELKDGKVDLSSNAKWNSLMDFFDVMKDNNYAKSSAISAEREVTEQKLAEGEIAFMFGGNWDWSVLNQYDYTENMGLMPVPQNTDDGSNEKLVGGGSKYFFIDSSDNTSDEQRQAAKDFLNWLAEDKAGQEFISTDAALISPFKNNEIEASDPLGKSVKSYADAGKLIDNYNYLPDDHFSVLGAAFQKWLAGEEDRAGLAQDIQDYWKTAKFTGATA
;
A
#
# COMPACT_ATOMS: atom_id res chain seq x y z
N MET A 1 -14.26 55.76 -25.19
CA MET A 1 -13.02 56.41 -24.70
C MET A 1 -12.41 55.52 -23.63
N SER A 2 -11.20 55.00 -23.88
CA SER A 2 -10.24 54.41 -22.90
C SER A 2 -10.73 53.13 -22.16
N LYS A 3 -9.96 52.04 -21.98
CA LYS A 3 -8.51 51.88 -21.80
C LYS A 3 -8.12 50.37 -21.71
N PHE A 4 -6.88 50.03 -22.13
CA PHE A 4 -6.02 48.86 -21.77
C PHE A 4 -6.47 47.42 -22.12
N SER A 5 -5.64 46.40 -22.39
CA SER A 5 -4.20 46.19 -22.71
C SER A 5 -3.98 44.66 -22.81
N SER A 6 -3.29 44.13 -23.83
CA SER A 6 -2.36 42.99 -23.67
C SER A 6 -1.47 42.82 -24.89
N TRP A 7 -0.15 42.79 -24.69
CA TRP A 7 0.86 42.60 -25.73
C TRP A 7 1.43 41.18 -25.72
N LYS A 8 1.39 40.59 -26.92
CA LYS A 8 2.43 39.82 -27.64
C LYS A 8 3.11 38.60 -27.00
N LYS A 9 2.85 37.49 -27.71
CA LYS A 9 3.59 36.23 -27.85
C LYS A 9 5.02 36.41 -28.39
N ALA A 10 5.93 35.59 -27.86
CA ALA A 10 7.11 35.00 -28.51
C ALA A 10 7.44 33.74 -27.65
N GLY A 11 7.63 32.51 -28.12
CA GLY A 11 8.09 32.00 -29.41
C GLY A 11 9.53 31.53 -29.27
N THR A 12 9.79 30.26 -28.96
CA THR A 12 11.12 29.65 -29.20
C THR A 12 11.01 28.15 -29.42
N ALA A 13 11.76 27.69 -30.42
CA ALA A 13 11.73 26.39 -31.06
C ALA A 13 12.76 25.41 -30.48
N ILE A 14 12.49 24.14 -30.77
CA ILE A 14 13.28 22.93 -30.54
C ILE A 14 14.65 23.01 -31.22
N VAL A 15 15.72 22.62 -30.50
CA VAL A 15 16.95 22.06 -31.09
C VAL A 15 17.41 20.89 -30.22
N ALA A 16 17.45 19.71 -30.83
CA ALA A 16 18.08 18.51 -30.30
C ALA A 16 19.59 18.54 -30.54
N THR A 17 20.39 18.17 -29.53
CA THR A 17 21.78 17.73 -29.72
C THR A 17 22.10 16.59 -28.73
N LEU A 18 22.34 15.40 -29.29
CA LEU A 18 23.01 14.28 -28.64
C LEU A 18 24.47 14.64 -28.31
N MET A 19 24.95 14.35 -27.10
CA MET A 19 26.31 13.83 -26.89
C MET A 19 26.38 12.98 -25.60
N THR A 20 26.84 11.75 -25.82
CA THR A 20 27.15 10.67 -24.88
C THR A 20 28.50 10.83 -24.17
N VAL A 21 28.58 10.24 -22.96
CA VAL A 21 29.77 9.68 -22.28
C VAL A 21 30.72 10.64 -21.54
N GLY A 22 30.78 10.48 -20.21
CA GLY A 22 32.03 10.07 -19.55
C GLY A 22 32.71 11.05 -18.60
N MET A 23 32.55 10.75 -17.31
CA MET A 23 33.61 10.65 -16.29
C MET A 23 34.23 11.91 -15.62
N LEU A 24 34.17 11.83 -14.27
CA LEU A 24 35.21 12.14 -13.29
C LEU A 24 35.42 13.60 -12.84
N GLY A 25 34.95 13.85 -11.61
CA GLY A 25 35.79 14.36 -10.52
C GLY A 25 35.99 15.88 -10.40
N ALA A 26 35.31 16.48 -9.43
CA ALA A 26 35.84 17.65 -8.70
C ALA A 26 35.19 17.74 -7.31
N CYS A 27 35.97 17.35 -6.31
CA CYS A 27 35.70 17.53 -4.88
C CYS A 27 35.67 19.01 -4.46
N GLY A 28 34.98 19.28 -3.34
CA GLY A 28 35.21 20.44 -2.46
C GLY A 28 33.93 21.22 -2.17
N SER A 29 33.15 20.87 -1.14
CA SER A 29 33.55 20.96 0.26
C SER A 29 32.69 20.03 1.12
N SER A 30 33.24 18.87 1.46
CA SER A 30 32.73 18.02 2.52
C SER A 30 33.12 18.64 3.86
N SER A 31 32.13 19.15 4.60
CA SER A 31 32.21 19.06 6.05
C SER A 31 32.17 17.57 6.38
N SER A 32 33.33 16.98 6.65
CA SER A 32 33.40 15.64 7.23
C SER A 32 32.66 15.66 8.57
N SER A 33 31.39 15.22 8.58
CA SER A 33 30.72 14.89 9.82
C SER A 33 31.53 13.75 10.45
N SER A 34 32.06 13.97 11.64
CA SER A 34 32.76 12.94 12.41
C SER A 34 31.77 11.96 13.08
N GLY A 35 30.55 11.85 12.55
CA GLY A 35 29.46 11.06 13.11
C GLY A 35 29.33 9.70 12.42
N THR A 36 28.72 8.74 13.10
CA THR A 36 28.33 7.45 12.51
C THR A 36 27.40 7.69 11.32
N LYS A 37 27.62 6.98 10.20
CA LYS A 37 26.76 7.03 9.02
C LYS A 37 25.85 5.80 8.95
N ILE A 38 24.55 6.02 8.80
CA ILE A 38 23.56 4.96 8.56
C ILE A 38 22.85 5.20 7.23
N THR A 39 22.55 4.12 6.52
CA THR A 39 21.79 4.17 5.25
C THR A 39 20.44 3.50 5.43
N ILE A 40 19.38 4.12 4.89
CA ILE A 40 18.02 3.64 4.95
C ILE A 40 17.54 3.34 3.53
N PHE A 41 17.07 2.12 3.29
CA PHE A 41 16.28 1.83 2.11
C PHE A 41 14.80 2.11 2.38
N ASN A 42 14.21 2.99 1.57
CA ASN A 42 12.79 3.31 1.54
C ASN A 42 12.13 2.62 0.34
N SER A 43 11.17 1.74 0.61
CA SER A 43 10.37 1.05 -0.42
C SER A 43 9.07 1.78 -0.75
N LYS A 44 8.73 2.85 -0.01
CA LYS A 44 7.58 3.73 -0.26
C LYS A 44 8.03 4.97 -1.04
N VAL A 45 8.12 4.86 -2.36
CA VAL A 45 8.58 5.94 -3.24
C VAL A 45 7.76 7.22 -3.11
N GLU A 46 6.50 7.10 -2.69
CA GLU A 46 5.58 8.21 -2.49
C GLU A 46 5.94 9.14 -1.32
N ILE A 47 6.77 8.67 -0.36
CA ILE A 47 7.24 9.46 0.80
C ILE A 47 8.74 9.79 0.73
N GLU A 48 9.39 9.60 -0.41
CA GLU A 48 10.85 9.74 -0.51
C GLU A 48 11.34 11.13 -0.10
N SER A 49 10.69 12.20 -0.59
CA SER A 49 11.08 13.57 -0.22
C SER A 49 10.95 13.84 1.28
N GLN A 50 9.93 13.27 1.92
CA GLN A 50 9.66 13.41 3.35
C GLN A 50 10.75 12.68 4.14
N MET A 51 11.16 11.49 3.70
CA MET A 51 12.24 10.72 4.29
C MET A 51 13.59 11.45 4.17
N GLU A 52 13.90 12.05 3.01
CA GLU A 52 15.12 12.85 2.81
C GLU A 52 15.15 14.08 3.74
N ASP A 53 14.04 14.82 3.84
CA ASP A 53 13.92 16.00 4.72
C ASP A 53 14.06 15.62 6.20
N MET A 54 13.43 14.51 6.60
CA MET A 54 13.56 13.94 7.95
C MET A 54 15.00 13.54 8.24
N ALA A 55 15.66 12.85 7.31
CA ALA A 55 17.05 12.41 7.47
C ALA A 55 17.99 13.62 7.65
N ALA A 56 17.80 14.69 6.88
CA ALA A 56 18.57 15.92 7.03
C ALA A 56 18.33 16.60 8.39
N LYS A 57 17.08 16.65 8.86
CA LYS A 57 16.72 17.22 10.17
C LYS A 57 17.30 16.39 11.32
N TYR A 58 17.07 15.08 11.32
CA TYR A 58 17.60 14.15 12.31
C TYR A 58 19.13 14.22 12.36
N SER A 59 19.79 14.24 11.21
CA SER A 59 21.24 14.30 11.12
C SER A 59 21.81 15.56 11.76
N LYS A 60 21.18 16.71 11.51
CA LYS A 60 21.56 17.99 12.10
C LYS A 60 21.35 18.01 13.62
N GLU A 61 20.28 17.41 14.12
CA GLU A 61 19.91 17.45 15.53
C GLU A 61 20.67 16.43 16.38
N LYS A 62 20.90 15.22 15.86
CA LYS A 62 21.48 14.10 16.61
C LYS A 62 22.96 13.86 16.28
N GLY A 63 23.49 14.46 15.22
CA GLY A 63 24.90 14.35 14.83
C GLY A 63 25.29 13.00 14.20
N VAL A 64 24.30 12.24 13.72
CA VAL A 64 24.46 11.01 12.92
C VAL A 64 24.27 11.39 11.45
N ASP A 65 25.00 10.79 10.51
CA ASP A 65 24.78 11.01 9.08
C ASP A 65 23.76 9.99 8.54
N VAL A 66 22.56 10.44 8.20
CA VAL A 66 21.48 9.58 7.69
C VAL A 66 21.29 9.85 6.20
N GLU A 67 21.43 8.81 5.39
CA GLU A 67 21.13 8.85 3.96
C GLU A 67 20.00 7.90 3.61
N VAL A 68 19.03 8.38 2.83
CA VAL A 68 17.89 7.60 2.36
C VAL A 68 18.10 7.25 0.88
N TYR A 69 17.68 6.05 0.51
CA TYR A 69 17.72 5.54 -0.85
C TYR A 69 16.40 4.85 -1.17
N TYR A 70 15.94 4.97 -2.40
CA TYR A 70 14.81 4.20 -2.92
C TYR A 70 15.20 3.36 -4.14
N SER A 71 14.30 2.47 -4.54
CA SER A 71 14.39 1.69 -5.77
C SER A 71 12.99 1.49 -6.35
N ASN A 72 12.92 1.32 -7.67
CA ASN A 72 11.69 0.94 -8.36
C ASN A 72 11.60 -0.58 -8.59
N ASP A 73 12.64 -1.33 -8.23
CA ASP A 73 12.62 -2.79 -8.27
C ASP A 73 11.74 -3.34 -7.13
N THR A 74 11.33 -4.62 -7.23
CA THR A 74 10.72 -5.28 -6.08
C THR A 74 11.69 -5.33 -4.89
N VAL A 75 11.17 -5.23 -3.67
CA VAL A 75 11.99 -5.24 -2.44
C VAL A 75 12.94 -6.44 -2.41
N ALA A 76 12.42 -7.64 -2.68
CA ALA A 76 13.20 -8.86 -2.71
C ALA A 76 14.34 -8.81 -3.75
N ALA A 77 14.09 -8.34 -4.98
CA ALA A 77 15.11 -8.25 -6.02
C ALA A 77 16.18 -7.20 -5.70
N HIS A 78 15.76 -6.06 -5.14
CA HIS A 78 16.66 -4.98 -4.74
C HIS A 78 17.60 -5.42 -3.62
N LEU A 79 17.05 -5.99 -2.54
CA LEU A 79 17.85 -6.47 -1.41
C LEU A 79 18.78 -7.62 -1.81
N ALA A 80 18.31 -8.58 -2.63
CA ALA A 80 19.16 -9.64 -3.14
C ALA A 80 20.40 -9.09 -3.87
N THR A 81 20.23 -8.03 -4.65
CA THR A 81 21.34 -7.35 -5.35
C THR A 81 22.32 -6.72 -4.35
N LYS A 82 21.81 -6.04 -3.32
CA LYS A 82 22.61 -5.36 -2.28
C LYS A 82 23.43 -6.33 -1.43
N TYR A 83 22.82 -7.45 -1.03
CA TYR A 83 23.52 -8.51 -0.31
C TYR A 83 24.55 -9.21 -1.20
N ALA A 84 24.23 -9.47 -2.47
CA ALA A 84 25.20 -10.05 -3.42
C ALA A 84 26.42 -9.15 -3.67
N SER A 85 26.23 -7.82 -3.64
CA SER A 85 27.32 -6.86 -3.74
C SER A 85 28.06 -6.58 -2.42
N LYS A 86 27.66 -7.23 -1.31
CA LYS A 86 28.20 -6.97 0.04
C LYS A 86 28.11 -5.49 0.46
N ASP A 87 27.01 -4.85 0.06
CA ASP A 87 26.73 -3.44 0.35
C ASP A 87 25.29 -3.32 0.89
N PRO A 88 24.96 -3.98 2.03
CA PRO A 88 23.63 -3.89 2.60
C PRO A 88 23.35 -2.48 3.12
N TYR A 89 22.07 -2.13 3.21
CA TYR A 89 21.65 -0.94 3.95
C TYR A 89 21.75 -1.18 5.45
N THR A 90 22.00 -0.13 6.24
CA THR A 90 21.93 -0.25 7.70
C THR A 90 20.51 -0.57 8.17
N ILE A 91 19.52 0.09 7.57
CA ILE A 91 18.08 -0.12 7.80
C ILE A 91 17.41 -0.39 6.46
N SER A 92 16.58 -1.43 6.37
CA SER A 92 15.80 -1.72 5.15
C SER A 92 14.31 -1.67 5.44
N MET A 93 13.56 -0.84 4.71
CA MET A 93 12.09 -0.87 4.69
C MET A 93 11.61 -1.97 3.76
N VAL A 94 10.89 -2.94 4.31
CA VAL A 94 10.45 -4.14 3.59
C VAL A 94 9.00 -4.50 3.91
N ASP A 95 8.47 -5.48 3.19
CA ASP A 95 7.14 -6.03 3.47
C ASP A 95 7.21 -7.05 4.61
N ALA A 96 6.07 -7.40 5.22
CA ALA A 96 6.01 -8.42 6.27
C ALA A 96 6.65 -9.75 5.85
N LYS A 97 6.38 -10.18 4.60
CA LYS A 97 6.94 -11.41 4.02
C LYS A 97 8.47 -11.43 4.01
N ASP A 98 9.08 -10.27 3.80
CA ASP A 98 10.53 -10.14 3.72
C ASP A 98 11.15 -10.28 5.11
N ILE A 99 10.46 -9.80 6.16
CA ILE A 99 10.87 -10.08 7.54
C ILE A 99 10.81 -11.60 7.80
N TYR A 100 9.72 -12.27 7.45
CA TYR A 100 9.59 -13.72 7.66
C TYR A 100 10.62 -14.56 6.89
N SER A 101 11.12 -14.06 5.76
CA SER A 101 12.06 -14.81 4.92
C SER A 101 13.53 -14.44 5.13
N LEU A 102 13.84 -13.18 5.49
CA LEU A 102 15.21 -12.67 5.55
C LEU A 102 15.72 -12.45 6.98
N ALA A 103 14.84 -12.21 7.95
CA ALA A 103 15.28 -11.65 9.22
C ALA A 103 16.17 -12.57 10.06
N GLU A 104 15.94 -13.88 10.07
CA GLU A 104 16.79 -14.80 10.84
C GLU A 104 18.24 -14.81 10.36
N GLU A 105 18.48 -14.56 9.06
CA GLU A 105 19.81 -14.50 8.47
C GLU A 105 20.40 -13.07 8.51
N HIS A 106 19.57 -12.05 8.27
CA HIS A 106 20.02 -10.70 7.94
C HIS A 106 19.63 -9.61 8.94
N ALA A 107 18.80 -9.90 9.94
CA ALA A 107 18.32 -8.88 10.88
C ALA A 107 18.86 -9.06 12.31
N VAL A 108 19.09 -7.94 12.98
CA VAL A 108 19.43 -7.87 14.41
C VAL A 108 18.17 -8.16 15.24
N ASP A 109 18.36 -8.86 16.36
CA ASP A 109 17.31 -9.03 17.38
C ASP A 109 17.03 -7.69 18.11
N LEU A 110 15.78 -7.25 18.04
CA LEU A 110 15.26 -6.01 18.62
C LEU A 110 14.34 -6.25 19.82
N SER A 111 14.30 -7.48 20.35
CA SER A 111 13.41 -7.83 21.47
C SER A 111 13.66 -7.03 22.74
N ASP A 112 14.85 -6.44 22.88
CA ASP A 112 15.26 -5.62 24.03
C ASP A 112 14.92 -4.13 23.87
N GLN A 113 14.34 -3.71 22.75
CA GLN A 113 14.01 -2.32 22.50
C GLN A 113 12.70 -1.91 23.20
N ASP A 114 12.65 -0.69 23.72
CA ASP A 114 11.55 -0.21 24.56
C ASP A 114 10.22 -0.10 23.81
N TRP A 115 10.25 0.29 22.53
CA TRP A 115 9.07 0.44 21.67
C TRP A 115 8.29 -0.85 21.42
N VAL A 116 8.89 -2.03 21.66
CA VAL A 116 8.25 -3.34 21.41
C VAL A 116 6.95 -3.48 22.21
N LYS A 117 6.88 -2.91 23.41
CA LYS A 117 5.67 -2.97 24.26
C LYS A 117 4.53 -2.06 23.78
N ASP A 118 4.83 -1.11 22.92
CA ASP A 118 3.91 -0.04 22.51
C ASP A 118 3.18 -0.35 21.19
N THR A 119 3.43 -1.52 20.58
CA THR A 119 2.78 -1.96 19.34
C THR A 119 2.39 -3.44 19.40
N ASP A 120 1.28 -3.80 18.75
CA ASP A 120 0.90 -5.20 18.51
C ASP A 120 1.34 -5.69 17.12
N TYR A 121 1.93 -4.82 16.32
CA TYR A 121 2.26 -5.09 14.92
C TYR A 121 3.73 -5.48 14.71
N ALA A 122 4.56 -5.54 15.75
CA ALA A 122 5.94 -6.00 15.60
C ALA A 122 5.99 -7.45 15.10
N ILE A 123 6.89 -7.75 14.16
CA ILE A 123 7.06 -9.13 13.70
C ILE A 123 8.13 -9.82 14.53
N SER A 124 7.70 -10.89 15.21
CA SER A 124 8.58 -11.79 15.96
C SER A 124 8.61 -13.18 15.33
N ILE A 125 9.80 -13.76 15.24
CA ILE A 125 10.06 -15.09 14.70
C ILE A 125 10.85 -15.85 15.77
N ASN A 126 10.38 -17.04 16.15
CA ASN A 126 11.06 -17.91 17.12
C ASN A 126 11.42 -17.22 18.45
N GLY A 127 10.55 -16.32 18.93
CA GLY A 127 10.72 -15.59 20.18
C GLY A 127 11.66 -14.38 20.12
N LYS A 128 12.12 -14.00 18.92
CA LYS A 128 12.92 -12.80 18.67
C LYS A 128 12.15 -11.81 17.81
N THR A 129 12.26 -10.53 18.11
CA THR A 129 11.61 -9.45 17.36
C THR A 129 12.57 -8.89 16.33
N TYR A 130 12.12 -8.80 15.08
CA TYR A 130 12.97 -8.37 13.95
C TYR A 130 12.37 -7.22 13.15
N GLY A 131 11.04 -7.20 12.98
CA GLY A 131 10.36 -6.17 12.21
C GLY A 131 9.85 -5.05 13.11
N PHE A 132 10.43 -3.85 12.97
CA PHE A 132 9.84 -2.61 13.48
C PHE A 132 8.71 -2.18 12.54
N PRO A 133 7.44 -2.11 12.98
CA PRO A 133 6.35 -1.71 12.11
C PRO A 133 6.43 -0.20 11.85
N VAL A 134 6.33 0.21 10.58
CA VAL A 134 6.41 1.63 10.15
C VAL A 134 5.02 2.24 9.99
N SER A 135 4.11 1.50 9.35
CA SER A 135 2.77 1.98 9.03
C SER A 135 1.72 0.88 9.13
N ILE A 136 0.51 1.27 9.53
CA ILE A 136 -0.70 0.49 9.30
C ILE A 136 -1.30 0.93 7.97
N GLU A 137 -1.66 -0.01 7.12
CA GLU A 137 -2.47 0.25 5.93
C GLU A 137 -3.57 -0.80 5.79
N ALA A 138 -4.67 -0.39 5.17
CA ALA A 138 -5.78 -1.30 4.88
C ALA A 138 -6.45 -0.95 3.54
N ARG A 139 -7.11 -1.94 2.97
CA ARG A 139 -7.86 -1.87 1.71
C ARG A 139 -9.34 -2.13 1.91
N GLY A 140 -10.10 -1.60 0.95
CA GLY A 140 -11.54 -1.75 0.84
C GLY A 140 -12.09 -0.88 -0.28
N LEU A 141 -13.34 -0.47 -0.11
CA LEU A 141 -14.02 0.42 -1.04
C LEU A 141 -13.86 1.88 -0.58
N ILE A 142 -13.16 2.68 -1.37
CA ILE A 142 -13.07 4.12 -1.20
C ILE A 142 -14.36 4.75 -1.74
N TYR A 143 -14.91 5.71 -1.00
CA TYR A 143 -16.11 6.44 -1.39
C TYR A 143 -15.94 7.96 -1.35
N ASN A 144 -16.71 8.66 -2.19
CA ASN A 144 -16.92 10.11 -2.11
C ASN A 144 -18.35 10.39 -1.62
N ALA A 145 -18.50 10.71 -0.33
CA ALA A 145 -19.83 10.85 0.28
C ALA A 145 -20.61 12.07 -0.23
N ASP A 146 -19.91 13.15 -0.62
CA ASP A 146 -20.56 14.35 -1.15
C ASP A 146 -21.10 14.11 -2.56
N ALA A 147 -20.37 13.39 -3.41
CA ALA A 147 -20.85 12.97 -4.73
C ALA A 147 -22.11 12.09 -4.59
N ILE A 148 -22.10 11.13 -3.68
CA ILE A 148 -23.26 10.27 -3.41
C ILE A 148 -24.45 11.10 -2.89
N LYS A 149 -24.21 12.00 -1.94
CA LYS A 149 -25.25 12.88 -1.38
C LYS A 149 -25.82 13.84 -2.41
N GLN A 150 -25.00 14.37 -3.31
CA GLN A 150 -25.42 15.28 -4.37
C GLN A 150 -26.41 14.60 -5.32
N VAL A 151 -26.20 13.33 -5.63
CA VAL A 151 -27.06 12.56 -6.53
C VAL A 151 -28.31 12.03 -5.83
N THR A 152 -28.17 11.45 -4.64
CA THR A 152 -29.27 10.80 -3.90
C THR A 152 -30.11 11.78 -3.08
N GLY A 153 -29.55 12.95 -2.73
CA GLY A 153 -30.12 13.91 -1.78
C GLY A 153 -30.08 13.44 -0.31
N LYS A 154 -29.41 12.32 -0.01
CA LYS A 154 -29.35 11.69 1.32
C LYS A 154 -27.94 11.77 1.90
N GLU A 155 -27.84 11.83 3.23
CA GLU A 155 -26.55 11.65 3.90
C GLU A 155 -26.06 10.22 3.68
N PHE A 156 -24.87 10.07 3.09
CA PHE A 156 -24.24 8.76 2.91
C PHE A 156 -23.64 8.25 4.21
N LYS A 157 -23.90 6.97 4.50
CA LYS A 157 -23.43 6.27 5.69
C LYS A 157 -22.98 4.87 5.29
N PRO A 158 -21.68 4.55 5.32
CA PRO A 158 -21.16 3.28 4.80
C PRO A 158 -21.77 2.06 5.50
N GLU A 159 -22.17 2.18 6.77
CA GLU A 159 -22.78 1.10 7.54
C GLU A 159 -24.15 0.62 7.02
N ASN A 160 -24.78 1.38 6.11
CA ASN A 160 -26.04 1.01 5.46
C ASN A 160 -25.86 0.21 4.16
N TYR A 161 -24.62 0.01 3.71
CA TYR A 161 -24.30 -0.60 2.42
C TYR A 161 -23.28 -1.74 2.56
N LYS A 162 -23.48 -2.58 3.59
CA LYS A 162 -22.56 -3.68 3.93
C LYS A 162 -22.77 -4.90 3.05
N THR A 163 -23.99 -5.09 2.56
CA THR A 163 -24.34 -6.21 1.69
C THR A 163 -24.21 -5.82 0.23
N LEU A 164 -23.98 -6.81 -0.63
CA LEU A 164 -23.90 -6.57 -2.06
C LEU A 164 -25.25 -6.08 -2.63
N ASP A 165 -26.37 -6.53 -2.06
CA ASP A 165 -27.70 -6.11 -2.49
C ASP A 165 -27.97 -4.64 -2.16
N GLU A 166 -27.64 -4.19 -0.95
CA GLU A 166 -27.71 -2.77 -0.58
C GLU A 166 -26.80 -1.90 -1.46
N PHE A 167 -25.60 -2.40 -1.77
CA PHE A 167 -24.67 -1.70 -2.66
C PHE A 167 -25.21 -1.60 -4.08
N LYS A 168 -25.80 -2.66 -4.64
CA LYS A 168 -26.46 -2.64 -5.96
C LYS A 168 -27.62 -1.65 -6.01
N ASP A 169 -28.45 -1.61 -4.97
CA ASP A 169 -29.54 -0.65 -4.86
C ASP A 169 -29.02 0.80 -4.88
N LEU A 170 -27.89 1.08 -4.20
CA LEU A 170 -27.24 2.38 -4.25
C LEU A 170 -26.69 2.71 -5.64
N ILE A 171 -26.03 1.76 -6.29
CA ILE A 171 -25.51 1.93 -7.66
C ILE A 171 -26.64 2.28 -8.63
N ASP A 172 -27.79 1.60 -8.52
CA ASP A 172 -28.97 1.89 -9.35
C ASP A 172 -29.57 3.27 -9.03
N GLU A 173 -29.61 3.69 -7.76
CA GLU A 173 -30.03 5.03 -7.35
C GLU A 173 -29.12 6.12 -7.94
N LEU A 174 -27.79 5.92 -7.89
CA LEU A 174 -26.80 6.85 -8.45
C LEU A 174 -26.98 7.00 -9.97
N LYS A 175 -27.18 5.88 -10.67
CA LYS A 175 -27.41 5.87 -12.12
C LYS A 175 -28.71 6.57 -12.49
N ALA A 176 -29.79 6.30 -11.75
CA ALA A 176 -31.08 6.98 -11.94
C ALA A 176 -30.99 8.50 -11.69
N GLY A 177 -30.09 8.91 -10.78
CA GLY A 177 -29.79 10.32 -10.49
C GLY A 177 -28.80 10.99 -11.45
N GLY A 178 -28.28 10.27 -12.46
CA GLY A 178 -27.47 10.83 -13.54
C GLY A 178 -25.97 10.53 -13.48
N MET A 179 -25.49 9.78 -12.49
CA MET A 179 -24.13 9.25 -12.47
C MET A 179 -24.09 7.91 -13.21
N GLU A 180 -23.99 7.95 -14.56
CA GLU A 180 -24.15 6.76 -15.42
C GLU A 180 -23.17 5.62 -15.11
N SER A 181 -21.95 5.96 -14.69
CA SER A 181 -20.88 5.02 -14.34
C SER A 181 -20.28 5.39 -12.97
N PRO A 182 -20.89 4.96 -11.85
CA PRO A 182 -20.52 5.39 -10.51
C PRO A 182 -19.22 4.79 -9.96
N THR A 183 -18.54 3.91 -10.68
CA THR A 183 -17.36 3.18 -10.16
C THR A 183 -16.12 3.39 -11.02
N GLY A 184 -14.96 3.18 -10.40
CA GLY A 184 -13.65 3.06 -11.05
C GLY A 184 -12.97 1.75 -10.66
N VAL A 185 -12.25 1.14 -11.61
CA VAL A 185 -11.46 -0.08 -11.39
C VAL A 185 -10.03 0.16 -11.86
N MET A 186 -9.07 0.03 -10.94
CA MET A 186 -7.64 0.05 -11.25
C MET A 186 -7.21 -1.26 -11.91
N LYS A 187 -6.46 -1.16 -13.01
CA LYS A 187 -6.03 -2.30 -13.84
C LYS A 187 -4.66 -2.85 -13.46
N GLU A 188 -3.94 -2.13 -12.61
CA GLU A 188 -2.61 -2.49 -12.15
C GLU A 188 -2.64 -3.87 -11.47
N ASP A 189 -1.63 -4.67 -11.76
CA ASP A 189 -1.50 -6.03 -11.24
C ASP A 189 -1.42 -6.07 -9.72
N TRP A 190 -0.76 -5.08 -9.09
CA TRP A 190 -0.75 -4.92 -7.65
C TRP A 190 -2.16 -4.68 -7.09
N SER A 191 -3.00 -3.86 -7.74
CA SER A 191 -4.36 -3.59 -7.27
C SER A 191 -5.24 -4.85 -7.42
N LEU A 192 -5.21 -5.47 -8.60
CA LEU A 192 -6.06 -6.62 -8.90
C LEU A 192 -5.62 -7.89 -8.15
N ALA A 193 -4.32 -8.18 -8.13
CA ALA A 193 -3.80 -9.48 -7.70
C ALA A 193 -2.92 -9.45 -6.45
N ALA A 194 -2.41 -8.29 -6.01
CA ALA A 194 -1.77 -8.17 -4.69
C ALA A 194 -2.70 -7.64 -3.59
N HIS A 195 -3.86 -7.07 -3.94
CA HIS A 195 -4.78 -6.46 -2.98
C HIS A 195 -6.19 -7.05 -3.07
N PHE A 196 -6.87 -6.94 -4.21
CA PHE A 196 -8.25 -7.44 -4.33
C PHE A 196 -8.33 -8.98 -4.27
N LEU A 197 -7.57 -9.69 -5.11
CA LEU A 197 -7.59 -11.15 -5.14
C LEU A 197 -7.21 -11.80 -3.80
N PRO A 198 -6.17 -11.33 -3.06
CA PRO A 198 -5.82 -11.91 -1.78
C PRO A 198 -6.92 -11.90 -0.72
N GLU A 199 -7.91 -11.00 -0.80
CA GLU A 199 -9.05 -11.02 0.14
C GLU A 199 -9.79 -12.37 0.08
N VAL A 200 -9.76 -13.05 -1.07
CA VAL A 200 -10.31 -14.41 -1.21
C VAL A 200 -9.60 -15.40 -0.28
N TYR A 201 -8.30 -15.23 -0.05
CA TYR A 201 -7.50 -16.09 0.83
C TYR A 201 -7.61 -15.64 2.29
N GLU A 202 -7.55 -14.33 2.53
CA GLU A 202 -7.47 -13.73 3.87
C GLU A 202 -8.79 -13.77 4.61
N GLU A 203 -9.92 -13.77 3.89
CA GLU A 203 -11.23 -13.93 4.50
C GLU A 203 -11.59 -15.38 4.83
N GLN A 204 -10.74 -16.36 4.55
CA GLN A 204 -10.97 -17.74 4.97
C GLN A 204 -10.80 -17.87 6.49
N GLU A 205 -11.45 -18.87 7.09
CA GLU A 205 -11.28 -19.17 8.53
C GLU A 205 -9.81 -19.51 8.87
N ASP A 206 -9.14 -20.24 7.97
CA ASP A 206 -7.71 -20.56 8.04
C ASP A 206 -7.07 -20.28 6.66
N PRO A 207 -6.51 -19.06 6.46
CA PRO A 207 -5.88 -18.67 5.20
C PRO A 207 -4.71 -19.56 4.78
N ASP A 208 -3.88 -20.01 5.74
CA ASP A 208 -2.72 -20.85 5.46
C ASP A 208 -3.14 -22.25 4.99
N ALA A 209 -4.08 -22.87 5.70
CA ALA A 209 -4.64 -24.16 5.28
C ALA A 209 -5.30 -24.06 3.90
N PHE A 210 -6.06 -22.99 3.65
CA PHE A 210 -6.71 -22.77 2.35
C PHE A 210 -5.71 -22.66 1.19
N CYS A 211 -4.65 -21.85 1.35
CA CYS A 211 -3.61 -21.72 0.34
C CYS A 211 -2.86 -23.06 0.10
N HIS A 212 -2.61 -23.84 1.15
CA HIS A 212 -2.02 -25.18 1.02
C HIS A 212 -2.96 -26.15 0.28
N GLU A 213 -4.26 -26.11 0.54
CA GLU A 213 -5.24 -26.94 -0.17
C GLU A 213 -5.42 -26.53 -1.64
N LEU A 214 -5.34 -25.24 -1.95
CA LEU A 214 -5.26 -24.74 -3.33
C LEU A 214 -4.03 -25.31 -4.05
N LYS A 215 -2.87 -25.25 -3.39
CA LYS A 215 -1.62 -25.82 -3.90
C LYS A 215 -1.71 -27.33 -4.13
N ASP A 216 -2.35 -28.06 -3.23
CA ASP A 216 -2.59 -29.51 -3.35
C ASP A 216 -3.66 -29.86 -4.40
N GLY A 217 -4.34 -28.87 -4.99
CA GLY A 217 -5.41 -29.06 -5.95
C GLY A 217 -6.70 -29.64 -5.34
N LYS A 218 -6.93 -29.39 -4.04
CA LYS A 218 -8.10 -29.87 -3.29
C LYS A 218 -9.26 -28.87 -3.27
N VAL A 219 -8.98 -27.60 -3.55
CA VAL A 219 -9.99 -26.55 -3.61
C VAL A 219 -10.56 -26.45 -5.02
N ASP A 220 -11.89 -26.46 -5.13
CA ASP A 220 -12.61 -25.96 -6.30
C ASP A 220 -13.02 -24.51 -6.03
N LEU A 221 -12.25 -23.58 -6.59
CA LEU A 221 -12.42 -22.15 -6.35
C LEU A 221 -13.78 -21.65 -6.85
N SER A 222 -14.33 -22.22 -7.92
CA SER A 222 -15.64 -21.84 -8.46
C SER A 222 -16.78 -22.17 -7.50
N SER A 223 -16.58 -23.13 -6.60
CA SER A 223 -17.55 -23.49 -5.55
C SER A 223 -17.33 -22.75 -4.22
N ASN A 224 -16.22 -22.02 -4.08
CA ASN A 224 -15.86 -21.35 -2.82
C ASN A 224 -16.73 -20.11 -2.59
N ALA A 225 -17.26 -19.95 -1.37
CA ALA A 225 -18.18 -18.87 -1.04
C ALA A 225 -17.51 -17.49 -1.05
N LYS A 226 -16.28 -17.37 -0.52
CA LYS A 226 -15.52 -16.11 -0.50
C LYS A 226 -15.13 -15.66 -1.90
N TRP A 227 -14.66 -16.60 -2.72
CA TRP A 227 -14.44 -16.36 -4.14
C TRP A 227 -15.69 -15.78 -4.81
N ASN A 228 -16.82 -16.46 -4.71
CA ASN A 228 -18.04 -16.00 -5.38
C ASN A 228 -18.51 -14.64 -4.85
N SER A 229 -18.46 -14.41 -3.53
CA SER A 229 -18.84 -13.14 -2.90
C SER A 229 -18.01 -11.97 -3.41
N LEU A 230 -16.68 -12.08 -3.38
CA LEU A 230 -15.77 -11.03 -3.86
C LEU A 230 -15.88 -10.83 -5.37
N MET A 231 -15.96 -11.91 -6.16
CA MET A 231 -16.11 -11.76 -7.60
C MET A 231 -17.47 -11.16 -7.99
N ASP A 232 -18.54 -11.41 -7.23
CA ASP A 232 -19.85 -10.79 -7.45
C ASP A 232 -19.80 -9.28 -7.18
N PHE A 233 -19.06 -8.85 -6.15
CA PHE A 233 -18.76 -7.43 -5.94
C PHE A 233 -17.92 -6.86 -7.11
N PHE A 234 -16.87 -7.57 -7.53
CA PHE A 234 -16.01 -7.12 -8.63
C PHE A 234 -16.79 -6.94 -9.93
N ASP A 235 -17.72 -7.85 -10.24
CA ASP A 235 -18.57 -7.72 -11.43
C ASP A 235 -19.45 -6.46 -11.36
N VAL A 236 -19.98 -6.08 -10.19
CA VAL A 236 -20.69 -4.79 -10.02
C VAL A 236 -19.75 -3.61 -10.28
N MET A 237 -18.53 -3.64 -9.74
CA MET A 237 -17.54 -2.58 -9.96
C MET A 237 -17.15 -2.48 -11.44
N LYS A 238 -16.88 -3.61 -12.09
CA LYS A 238 -16.53 -3.71 -13.52
C LYS A 238 -17.69 -3.27 -14.41
N ASP A 239 -18.92 -3.65 -14.10
CA ASP A 239 -20.08 -3.38 -14.94
C ASP A 239 -20.49 -1.90 -14.94
N ASN A 240 -20.15 -1.18 -13.87
CA ASN A 240 -20.46 0.22 -13.67
C ASN A 240 -19.22 1.13 -13.81
N ASN A 241 -18.09 0.57 -14.25
CA ASN A 241 -16.83 1.27 -14.38
C ASN A 241 -16.93 2.39 -15.42
N TYR A 242 -16.46 3.59 -15.10
CA TYR A 242 -16.40 4.71 -16.05
C TYR A 242 -15.57 4.39 -17.29
N ALA A 243 -14.55 3.53 -17.15
CA ALA A 243 -13.67 3.10 -18.22
C ALA A 243 -14.06 1.72 -18.80
N LYS A 244 -15.29 1.22 -18.61
CA LYS A 244 -15.70 -0.16 -18.98
C LYS A 244 -15.25 -0.61 -20.38
N SER A 245 -15.37 0.25 -21.41
CA SER A 245 -14.99 -0.10 -22.78
C SER A 245 -13.48 -0.13 -23.05
N SER A 246 -12.67 0.34 -22.11
CA SER A 246 -11.22 0.52 -22.25
C SER A 246 -10.51 0.39 -20.89
N ALA A 247 -10.95 -0.55 -20.05
CA ALA A 247 -10.49 -0.65 -18.66
C ALA A 247 -8.97 -0.84 -18.55
N ILE A 248 -8.36 -1.56 -19.48
CA ILE A 248 -6.90 -1.78 -19.54
C ILE A 248 -6.11 -0.52 -19.92
N SER A 249 -6.78 0.49 -20.49
CA SER A 249 -6.17 1.78 -20.82
C SER A 249 -6.55 2.88 -19.83
N ALA A 250 -7.29 2.56 -18.76
CA ALA A 250 -7.53 3.50 -17.69
C ALA A 250 -6.23 3.70 -16.90
N GLU A 251 -5.78 4.94 -16.81
CA GLU A 251 -4.63 5.28 -15.97
C GLU A 251 -5.09 5.49 -14.53
N ARG A 252 -4.27 5.06 -13.57
CA ARG A 252 -4.56 5.17 -12.13
C ARG A 252 -4.93 6.59 -11.74
N GLU A 253 -4.09 7.56 -12.12
CA GLU A 253 -4.25 8.97 -11.75
C GLU A 253 -5.56 9.55 -12.26
N VAL A 254 -6.06 9.07 -13.42
CA VAL A 254 -7.36 9.50 -13.97
C VAL A 254 -8.51 8.93 -13.15
N THR A 255 -8.39 7.69 -12.68
CA THR A 255 -9.42 7.04 -11.86
C THR A 255 -9.51 7.73 -10.49
N GLU A 256 -8.36 7.99 -9.87
CA GLU A 256 -8.26 8.72 -8.60
C GLU A 256 -8.75 10.17 -8.74
N GLN A 257 -8.36 10.89 -9.80
CA GLN A 257 -8.88 12.23 -10.09
C GLN A 257 -10.41 12.24 -10.14
N LYS A 258 -11.01 11.31 -10.89
CA LYS A 258 -12.48 11.22 -11.01
C LYS A 258 -13.17 10.96 -9.69
N LEU A 259 -12.55 10.17 -8.81
CA LEU A 259 -13.07 9.89 -7.48
C LEU A 259 -12.98 11.14 -6.59
N ALA A 260 -11.82 11.81 -6.59
CA ALA A 260 -11.60 13.03 -5.82
C ALA A 260 -12.61 14.12 -6.21
N GLU A 261 -12.75 14.38 -7.52
CA GLU A 261 -13.64 15.41 -8.08
C GLU A 261 -15.13 15.00 -8.08
N GLY A 262 -15.45 13.77 -7.62
CA GLY A 262 -16.82 13.29 -7.48
C GLY A 262 -17.52 12.92 -8.80
N GLU A 263 -16.78 12.72 -9.88
CA GLU A 263 -17.30 12.18 -11.15
C GLU A 263 -17.69 10.70 -11.04
N ILE A 264 -16.99 9.95 -10.18
CA ILE A 264 -17.36 8.60 -9.74
C ILE A 264 -17.54 8.61 -8.22
N ALA A 265 -18.36 7.70 -7.72
CA ALA A 265 -18.64 7.57 -6.29
C ALA A 265 -17.70 6.60 -5.57
N PHE A 266 -17.22 5.56 -6.27
CA PHE A 266 -16.53 4.44 -5.64
C PHE A 266 -15.30 3.95 -6.42
N MET A 267 -14.27 3.53 -5.69
CA MET A 267 -13.08 2.87 -6.22
C MET A 267 -12.56 1.86 -5.18
N PHE A 268 -12.23 0.63 -5.59
CA PHE A 268 -11.49 -0.26 -4.70
C PHE A 268 -10.03 0.22 -4.58
N GLY A 269 -9.51 0.28 -3.37
CA GLY A 269 -8.15 0.77 -3.09
C GLY A 269 -7.83 0.72 -1.60
N GLY A 270 -6.91 1.55 -1.16
CA GLY A 270 -6.52 1.67 0.25
C GLY A 270 -6.14 3.09 0.63
N ASN A 271 -5.72 3.27 1.88
CA ASN A 271 -5.37 4.62 2.36
C ASN A 271 -4.12 5.22 1.68
N TRP A 272 -3.26 4.40 1.08
CA TRP A 272 -2.12 4.87 0.28
C TRP A 272 -2.53 5.69 -0.95
N ASP A 273 -3.74 5.49 -1.48
CA ASP A 273 -4.26 6.24 -2.63
C ASP A 273 -4.44 7.73 -2.31
N TRP A 274 -4.45 8.10 -1.02
CA TRP A 274 -4.46 9.50 -0.60
C TRP A 274 -3.28 10.31 -1.16
N SER A 275 -2.12 9.68 -1.36
CA SER A 275 -0.92 10.32 -1.94
C SER A 275 -1.17 10.94 -3.32
N VAL A 276 -2.14 10.43 -4.07
CA VAL A 276 -2.54 10.96 -5.38
C VAL A 276 -3.85 11.73 -5.29
N LEU A 277 -4.86 11.23 -4.55
CA LEU A 277 -6.17 11.87 -4.40
C LEU A 277 -6.05 13.32 -3.87
N ASN A 278 -5.11 13.57 -2.95
CA ASN A 278 -4.92 14.88 -2.33
C ASN A 278 -4.38 15.96 -3.28
N GLN A 279 -4.01 15.59 -4.51
CA GLN A 279 -3.49 16.50 -5.53
C GLN A 279 -4.60 17.13 -6.39
N TYR A 280 -5.86 16.69 -6.21
CA TYR A 280 -7.03 17.12 -6.97
C TYR A 280 -8.05 17.86 -6.09
N ASP A 281 -9.19 18.27 -6.67
CA ASP A 281 -10.28 18.94 -5.93
C ASP A 281 -11.12 17.88 -5.18
N TYR A 282 -10.58 17.43 -4.03
CA TYR A 282 -11.21 16.42 -3.19
C TYR A 282 -12.17 17.02 -2.15
N THR A 283 -12.99 16.15 -1.55
CA THR A 283 -13.75 16.47 -0.32
C THR A 283 -13.15 15.81 0.91
N GLU A 284 -13.26 16.46 2.06
CA GLU A 284 -12.95 15.87 3.37
C GLU A 284 -13.93 14.75 3.76
N ASN A 285 -15.09 14.64 3.09
CA ASN A 285 -16.09 13.60 3.32
C ASN A 285 -15.84 12.33 2.48
N MET A 286 -14.59 12.08 2.08
CA MET A 286 -14.17 10.78 1.55
C MET A 286 -13.91 9.80 2.69
N GLY A 287 -13.85 8.51 2.38
CA GLY A 287 -13.48 7.51 3.37
C GLY A 287 -13.30 6.13 2.76
N LEU A 288 -12.95 5.18 3.61
CA LEU A 288 -12.77 3.78 3.27
C LEU A 288 -13.77 2.92 4.04
N MET A 289 -14.42 1.98 3.36
CA MET A 289 -15.33 1.01 3.96
C MET A 289 -15.01 -0.42 3.52
N PRO A 290 -15.40 -1.46 4.30
CA PRO A 290 -15.32 -2.86 3.90
C PRO A 290 -15.96 -3.09 2.53
N VAL A 291 -15.46 -4.09 1.81
CA VAL A 291 -16.06 -4.53 0.55
C VAL A 291 -17.47 -5.05 0.83
N PRO A 292 -18.52 -4.48 0.19
CA PRO A 292 -19.89 -4.96 0.36
C PRO A 292 -20.05 -6.40 -0.13
N GLN A 293 -20.47 -7.27 0.78
CA GLN A 293 -20.52 -8.71 0.56
C GLN A 293 -21.70 -9.34 1.29
N ASN A 294 -22.27 -10.38 0.69
CA ASN A 294 -23.35 -11.18 1.29
C ASN A 294 -22.75 -12.32 2.13
N THR A 295 -22.01 -11.98 3.19
CA THR A 295 -21.38 -12.90 4.13
C THR A 295 -22.06 -12.87 5.50
N ASP A 296 -22.00 -13.98 6.24
CA ASP A 296 -22.57 -14.13 7.58
C ASP A 296 -21.53 -14.27 8.69
N ASP A 297 -20.24 -14.31 8.32
CA ASP A 297 -19.09 -14.38 9.23
C ASP A 297 -18.55 -13.01 9.66
N GLY A 298 -19.16 -11.93 9.17
CA GLY A 298 -18.82 -10.55 9.51
C GLY A 298 -17.59 -10.01 8.78
N SER A 299 -17.09 -10.68 7.74
CA SER A 299 -15.99 -10.13 6.92
C SER A 299 -16.36 -8.80 6.27
N ASN A 300 -17.62 -8.63 5.87
CA ASN A 300 -18.20 -7.40 5.32
C ASN A 300 -18.30 -6.23 6.32
N GLU A 301 -17.83 -6.41 7.56
CA GLU A 301 -17.71 -5.35 8.56
C GLU A 301 -16.26 -4.97 8.89
N LYS A 302 -15.29 -5.53 8.19
CA LYS A 302 -13.86 -5.37 8.44
C LYS A 302 -13.11 -4.94 7.18
N LEU A 303 -12.06 -4.17 7.35
CA LEU A 303 -11.09 -3.93 6.28
C LEU A 303 -10.02 -5.02 6.31
N VAL A 304 -9.44 -5.36 5.16
CA VAL A 304 -8.24 -6.19 5.15
C VAL A 304 -7.01 -5.29 5.26
N GLY A 305 -6.15 -5.53 6.24
CA GLY A 305 -5.01 -4.66 6.52
C GLY A 305 -4.27 -4.97 7.81
N GLY A 306 -3.27 -4.17 8.11
CA GLY A 306 -2.40 -4.34 9.27
C GLY A 306 -1.08 -3.59 9.08
N GLY A 307 -0.04 -4.00 9.82
CA GLY A 307 1.30 -3.48 9.60
C GLY A 307 1.78 -3.81 8.18
N SER A 308 2.03 -2.79 7.35
CA SER A 308 2.26 -2.96 5.91
C SER A 308 3.72 -2.83 5.49
N LYS A 309 4.50 -2.04 6.23
CA LYS A 309 5.93 -1.83 6.01
C LYS A 309 6.70 -1.96 7.32
N TYR A 310 7.88 -2.53 7.22
CA TYR A 310 8.72 -2.86 8.37
C TYR A 310 10.14 -2.41 8.14
N PHE A 311 10.76 -1.82 9.14
CA PHE A 311 12.21 -1.68 9.18
C PHE A 311 12.83 -2.89 9.86
N PHE A 312 13.92 -3.41 9.29
CA PHE A 312 14.87 -4.23 10.02
C PHE A 312 16.28 -3.64 9.93
N ILE A 313 17.11 -3.95 10.93
CA ILE A 313 18.51 -3.50 11.01
C ILE A 313 19.42 -4.64 10.58
N ASP A 314 20.35 -4.38 9.66
CA ASP A 314 21.28 -5.38 9.13
C ASP A 314 22.20 -5.98 10.22
N SER A 315 22.28 -7.31 10.24
CA SER A 315 23.09 -8.09 11.19
C SER A 315 24.49 -8.43 10.67
N SER A 316 24.79 -8.15 9.40
CA SER A 316 26.04 -8.59 8.77
C SER A 316 27.26 -7.83 9.29
N ASP A 317 28.44 -8.40 9.05
CA ASP A 317 29.74 -7.77 9.35
C ASP A 317 30.00 -6.49 8.52
N ASN A 318 29.19 -6.21 7.50
CA ASN A 318 29.29 -4.97 6.73
C ASN A 318 28.67 -3.77 7.46
N THR A 319 27.86 -4.02 8.48
CA THR A 319 27.29 -3.01 9.36
C THR A 319 28.04 -3.06 10.70
N SER A 320 28.59 -1.93 11.17
CA SER A 320 29.33 -1.90 12.45
C SER A 320 28.38 -1.86 13.66
N ASP A 321 28.91 -2.13 14.86
CA ASP A 321 28.14 -2.02 16.11
C ASP A 321 27.66 -0.58 16.35
N GLU A 322 28.49 0.41 16.01
CA GLU A 322 28.11 1.82 16.10
C GLU A 322 26.98 2.17 15.14
N GLN A 323 26.98 1.61 13.92
CA GLN A 323 25.89 1.80 12.95
C GLN A 323 24.60 1.13 13.42
N ARG A 324 24.69 -0.09 13.96
CA ARG A 324 23.53 -0.78 14.55
C ARG A 324 22.95 0.00 15.73
N GLN A 325 23.79 0.53 16.61
CA GLN A 325 23.32 1.34 17.73
C GLN A 325 22.65 2.63 17.25
N ALA A 326 23.26 3.35 16.29
CA ALA A 326 22.65 4.54 15.71
C ALA A 326 21.32 4.25 15.01
N ALA A 327 21.19 3.08 14.36
CA ALA A 327 19.94 2.63 13.77
C ALA A 327 18.89 2.28 14.82
N LYS A 328 19.25 1.61 15.92
CA LYS A 328 18.34 1.37 17.06
C LYS A 328 17.87 2.68 17.68
N ASP A 329 18.77 3.63 17.89
CA ASP A 329 18.43 4.96 18.42
C ASP A 329 17.46 5.71 17.49
N PHE A 330 17.66 5.59 16.17
CA PHE A 330 16.75 6.14 15.16
C PHE A 330 15.35 5.52 15.23
N LEU A 331 15.24 4.19 15.34
CA LEU A 331 13.95 3.52 15.49
C LEU A 331 13.24 3.88 16.81
N ASN A 332 13.98 3.96 17.93
CA ASN A 332 13.43 4.44 19.20
C ASN A 332 12.94 5.89 19.07
N TRP A 333 13.68 6.75 18.37
CA TRP A 333 13.25 8.13 18.10
C TRP A 333 11.94 8.18 17.29
N LEU A 334 11.79 7.34 16.26
CA LEU A 334 10.54 7.27 15.49
C LEU A 334 9.33 6.87 16.35
N ALA A 335 9.51 5.93 17.27
CA ALA A 335 8.41 5.41 18.09
C ALA A 335 8.09 6.25 19.34
N GLU A 336 9.11 6.87 19.96
CA GLU A 336 8.98 7.45 21.30
C GLU A 336 9.15 8.96 21.36
N ASP A 337 9.88 9.56 20.40
CA ASP A 337 10.12 11.00 20.38
C ASP A 337 9.01 11.71 19.61
N LYS A 338 8.52 12.83 20.15
CA LYS A 338 7.45 13.60 19.53
C LYS A 338 7.78 14.00 18.09
N ALA A 339 9.03 14.35 17.80
CA ALA A 339 9.41 14.73 16.44
C ALA A 339 9.40 13.55 15.46
N GLY A 340 9.67 12.33 15.95
CA GLY A 340 9.57 11.10 15.16
C GLY A 340 8.12 10.70 14.91
N GLN A 341 7.28 10.82 15.94
CA GLN A 341 5.83 10.63 15.84
C GLN A 341 5.18 11.62 14.87
N GLU A 342 5.53 12.91 14.95
CA GLU A 342 5.09 13.95 14.02
C GLU A 342 5.53 13.65 12.58
N PHE A 343 6.76 13.17 12.39
CA PHE A 343 7.23 12.74 11.08
C PHE A 343 6.35 11.63 10.49
N ILE A 344 6.12 10.55 11.23
CA ILE A 344 5.32 9.41 10.75
C ILE A 344 3.88 9.85 10.41
N SER A 345 3.21 10.53 11.35
CA SER A 345 1.77 10.77 11.25
C SER A 345 1.38 12.03 10.49
N THR A 346 2.24 13.05 10.47
CA THR A 346 1.95 14.33 9.80
C THR A 346 2.78 14.49 8.54
N ASP A 347 4.11 14.42 8.62
CA ASP A 347 4.96 14.75 7.47
C ASP A 347 4.85 13.68 6.38
N ALA A 348 4.93 12.40 6.75
CA ALA A 348 4.79 11.26 5.85
C ALA A 348 3.32 10.80 5.67
N ALA A 349 2.38 11.39 6.42
CA ALA A 349 0.95 11.05 6.40
C ALA A 349 0.65 9.54 6.52
N LEU A 350 1.44 8.83 7.34
CA LEU A 350 1.27 7.40 7.62
C LEU A 350 0.48 7.18 8.90
N ILE A 351 -0.22 6.05 8.98
CA ILE A 351 -0.91 5.64 10.20
C ILE A 351 0.10 4.95 11.12
N SER A 352 0.35 5.53 12.29
CA SER A 352 1.32 4.97 13.22
C SER A 352 0.85 3.62 13.79
N PRO A 353 1.72 2.60 13.84
CA PRO A 353 1.43 1.32 14.47
C PRO A 353 1.62 1.31 15.98
N PHE A 354 1.94 2.44 16.60
CA PHE A 354 2.26 2.55 18.02
C PHE A 354 1.13 3.20 18.82
N LYS A 355 0.74 2.55 19.92
CA LYS A 355 -0.33 2.98 20.85
C LYS A 355 0.02 4.29 21.58
N ASN A 356 1.30 4.59 21.71
CA ASN A 356 1.80 5.80 22.37
C ASN A 356 1.83 7.04 21.46
N ASN A 357 1.53 6.87 20.17
CA ASN A 357 1.42 7.97 19.21
C ASN A 357 -0.06 8.39 19.08
N GLU A 358 -0.42 9.49 19.74
CA GLU A 358 -1.79 10.03 19.77
C GLU A 358 -2.06 11.03 18.63
N ILE A 359 -1.13 11.20 17.67
CA ILE A 359 -1.32 12.11 16.55
C ILE A 359 -2.36 11.50 15.60
N GLU A 360 -3.47 12.20 15.42
CA GLU A 360 -4.54 11.76 14.52
C GLU A 360 -4.06 11.76 13.07
N ALA A 361 -4.51 10.75 12.30
CA ALA A 361 -4.35 10.76 10.86
C ALA A 361 -4.99 12.03 10.29
N SER A 362 -4.25 12.79 9.48
CA SER A 362 -4.74 14.05 8.94
C SER A 362 -5.74 13.86 7.81
N ASP A 363 -5.62 12.76 7.05
CA ASP A 363 -6.39 12.53 5.84
C ASP A 363 -7.64 11.65 6.05
N PRO A 364 -8.67 11.78 5.20
CA PRO A 364 -9.93 11.05 5.37
C PRO A 364 -9.79 9.52 5.28
N LEU A 365 -8.89 9.00 4.44
CA LEU A 365 -8.71 7.55 4.30
C LEU A 365 -7.96 6.97 5.49
N GLY A 366 -6.89 7.65 5.93
CA GLY A 366 -6.14 7.33 7.13
C GLY A 366 -7.00 7.34 8.39
N LYS A 367 -7.90 8.34 8.54
CA LYS A 367 -8.89 8.37 9.62
C LYS A 367 -9.82 7.16 9.60
N SER A 368 -10.26 6.75 8.41
CA SER A 368 -11.10 5.55 8.25
C SER A 368 -10.34 4.32 8.74
N VAL A 369 -9.14 4.06 8.20
CA VAL A 369 -8.33 2.90 8.57
C VAL A 369 -7.99 2.89 10.06
N LYS A 370 -7.58 4.02 10.63
CA LYS A 370 -7.31 4.13 12.07
C LYS A 370 -8.53 3.77 12.91
N SER A 371 -9.74 4.20 12.50
CA SER A 371 -10.97 3.83 13.20
C SER A 371 -11.26 2.33 13.15
N TYR A 372 -10.99 1.64 12.04
CA TYR A 372 -11.14 0.19 11.96
C TYR A 372 -10.06 -0.55 12.76
N ALA A 373 -8.81 -0.08 12.71
CA ALA A 373 -7.69 -0.63 13.49
C ALA A 373 -7.97 -0.54 15.00
N ASP A 374 -8.33 0.64 15.50
CA ASP A 374 -8.63 0.87 16.93
C ASP A 374 -9.83 0.06 17.42
N ALA A 375 -10.78 -0.25 16.53
CA ALA A 375 -11.94 -1.07 16.82
C ALA A 375 -11.67 -2.58 16.74
N GLY A 376 -10.45 -3.02 16.40
CA GLY A 376 -10.14 -4.43 16.16
C GLY A 376 -10.89 -5.02 14.96
N LYS A 377 -11.19 -4.20 13.96
CA LYS A 377 -11.96 -4.54 12.76
C LYS A 377 -11.06 -4.63 11.52
N LEU A 378 -9.88 -5.19 11.68
CA LEU A 378 -9.00 -5.59 10.58
C LEU A 378 -9.02 -7.11 10.43
N ILE A 379 -8.91 -7.56 9.19
CA ILE A 379 -8.51 -8.92 8.81
C ILE A 379 -7.05 -8.82 8.41
N ASP A 380 -6.20 -9.67 9.00
CA ASP A 380 -4.76 -9.62 8.75
C ASP A 380 -4.41 -10.03 7.32
N ASN A 381 -3.35 -9.42 6.78
CA ASN A 381 -2.83 -9.79 5.46
C ASN A 381 -2.24 -11.20 5.45
N TYR A 382 -2.38 -11.92 4.33
CA TYR A 382 -1.70 -13.19 4.13
C TYR A 382 -0.27 -12.96 3.63
N ASN A 383 0.69 -12.99 4.56
CA ASN A 383 2.08 -12.57 4.33
C ASN A 383 2.98 -13.63 3.66
N TYR A 384 2.42 -14.70 3.10
CA TYR A 384 3.17 -15.83 2.53
C TYR A 384 2.86 -16.08 1.05
N LEU A 385 2.25 -15.09 0.37
CA LEU A 385 2.06 -15.17 -1.08
C LEU A 385 3.42 -15.23 -1.80
N PRO A 386 3.56 -16.08 -2.84
CA PRO A 386 4.78 -16.10 -3.64
C PRO A 386 5.05 -14.75 -4.33
N ASP A 387 6.31 -14.42 -4.56
CA ASP A 387 6.70 -13.10 -5.10
C ASP A 387 6.14 -12.81 -6.49
N ASP A 388 5.95 -13.84 -7.32
CA ASP A 388 5.43 -13.70 -8.68
C ASP A 388 3.89 -13.73 -8.74
N HIS A 389 3.21 -13.99 -7.62
CA HIS A 389 1.77 -14.19 -7.53
C HIS A 389 0.99 -13.07 -8.21
N PHE A 390 1.24 -11.82 -7.80
CA PHE A 390 0.48 -10.69 -8.34
C PHE A 390 0.81 -10.43 -9.81
N SER A 391 2.06 -10.62 -10.24
CA SER A 391 2.45 -10.38 -11.64
C SER A 391 1.83 -11.42 -12.59
N VAL A 392 1.78 -12.69 -12.18
CA VAL A 392 1.22 -13.78 -12.99
C VAL A 392 -0.30 -13.75 -12.97
N LEU A 393 -0.91 -13.67 -11.79
CA LEU A 393 -2.37 -13.68 -11.66
C LEU A 393 -2.99 -12.34 -12.01
N GLY A 394 -2.26 -11.23 -11.87
CA GLY A 394 -2.69 -9.91 -12.36
C GLY A 394 -2.88 -9.90 -13.86
N ALA A 395 -2.01 -10.55 -14.63
CA ALA A 395 -2.18 -10.70 -16.07
C ALA A 395 -3.44 -11.53 -16.43
N ALA A 396 -3.74 -12.59 -15.68
CA ALA A 396 -4.99 -13.35 -15.86
C ALA A 396 -6.23 -12.49 -15.51
N PHE A 397 -6.17 -11.77 -14.39
CA PHE A 397 -7.25 -10.90 -13.93
C PHE A 397 -7.51 -9.76 -14.92
N GLN A 398 -6.45 -9.20 -15.53
CA GLN A 398 -6.57 -8.22 -16.61
C GLN A 398 -7.30 -8.76 -17.84
N LYS A 399 -7.10 -10.03 -18.24
CA LYS A 399 -7.89 -10.63 -19.33
C LYS A 399 -9.38 -10.68 -18.98
N TRP A 400 -9.72 -11.06 -17.75
CA TRP A 400 -11.11 -11.03 -17.30
C TRP A 400 -11.66 -9.60 -17.28
N LEU A 401 -10.91 -8.63 -16.77
CA LEU A 401 -11.29 -7.21 -16.78
C LEU A 401 -11.53 -6.69 -18.21
N ALA A 402 -10.70 -7.10 -19.17
CA ALA A 402 -10.82 -6.78 -20.60
C ALA A 402 -11.98 -7.51 -21.31
N GLY A 403 -12.58 -8.51 -20.68
CA GLY A 403 -13.60 -9.37 -21.31
C GLY A 403 -13.05 -10.38 -22.33
N GLU A 404 -11.74 -10.61 -22.31
CA GLU A 404 -11.07 -11.64 -23.13
C GLU A 404 -11.18 -13.04 -22.51
N GLU A 405 -11.50 -13.09 -21.23
CA GLU A 405 -11.70 -14.30 -20.43
C GLU A 405 -12.94 -14.13 -19.54
N ASP A 406 -13.54 -15.23 -19.09
CA ASP A 406 -14.65 -15.22 -18.13
C ASP A 406 -14.18 -15.59 -16.72
N ARG A 407 -15.09 -15.49 -15.74
CA ARG A 407 -14.78 -15.78 -14.33
C ARG A 407 -14.28 -17.22 -14.14
N ALA A 408 -14.80 -18.19 -14.90
CA ALA A 408 -14.40 -19.58 -14.78
C ALA A 408 -12.99 -19.82 -15.31
N GLY A 409 -12.61 -19.14 -16.40
CA GLY A 409 -11.24 -19.09 -16.90
C GLY A 409 -10.27 -18.54 -15.85
N LEU A 410 -10.59 -17.38 -15.25
CA LEU A 410 -9.76 -16.81 -14.18
C LEU A 410 -9.61 -17.77 -12.98
N ALA A 411 -10.70 -18.40 -12.53
CA ALA A 411 -10.64 -19.37 -11.44
C ALA A 411 -9.72 -20.56 -11.79
N GLN A 412 -9.74 -21.02 -13.05
CA GLN A 412 -8.85 -22.07 -13.52
C GLN A 412 -7.39 -21.62 -13.54
N ASP A 413 -7.08 -20.43 -14.07
CA ASP A 413 -5.74 -19.85 -14.09
C ASP A 413 -5.16 -19.73 -12.67
N ILE A 414 -5.95 -19.30 -11.69
CA ILE A 414 -5.54 -19.22 -10.28
C ILE A 414 -5.23 -20.61 -9.71
N GLN A 415 -6.11 -21.60 -9.92
CA GLN A 415 -5.87 -22.96 -9.42
C GLN A 415 -4.64 -23.61 -10.07
N ASP A 416 -4.39 -23.36 -11.35
CA ASP A 416 -3.23 -23.89 -12.06
C ASP A 416 -1.92 -23.22 -11.62
N TYR A 417 -1.95 -21.92 -11.35
CA TYR A 417 -0.83 -21.21 -10.71
C TYR A 417 -0.47 -21.88 -9.38
N TRP A 418 -1.43 -22.06 -8.47
CA TRP A 418 -1.19 -22.59 -7.12
C TRP A 418 -0.55 -23.99 -7.11
N LYS A 419 -0.89 -24.86 -8.07
CA LYS A 419 -0.24 -26.19 -8.23
C LYS A 419 1.28 -26.10 -8.41
N THR A 420 1.76 -25.00 -8.99
CA THR A 420 3.18 -24.76 -9.27
C THR A 420 3.83 -23.72 -8.35
N ALA A 421 3.02 -22.96 -7.61
CA ALA A 421 3.45 -21.94 -6.68
C ALA A 421 4.43 -22.49 -5.64
N LYS A 422 5.38 -21.64 -5.23
CA LYS A 422 6.32 -21.91 -4.15
C LYS A 422 6.05 -20.91 -3.04
N PHE A 423 5.66 -21.40 -1.86
CA PHE A 423 5.55 -20.53 -0.70
C PHE A 423 6.90 -19.89 -0.38
N THR A 424 6.84 -18.65 0.10
CA THR A 424 7.98 -17.91 0.63
C THR A 424 7.86 -17.83 2.16
N GLY A 425 8.97 -17.98 2.89
CA GLY A 425 8.99 -17.86 4.35
C GLY A 425 8.78 -19.17 5.13
N ALA A 426 8.49 -19.05 6.43
CA ALA A 426 8.52 -20.13 7.42
C ALA A 426 7.45 -21.23 7.24
N THR A 427 6.46 -21.02 6.36
CA THR A 427 5.42 -22.00 6.01
C THR A 427 5.75 -22.79 4.73
N ALA A 428 6.93 -22.58 4.13
CA ALA A 428 7.41 -23.28 2.94
C ALA A 428 7.90 -24.72 3.17
#